data_AF-A0A845LYQ2-F1
#
_entry.id   AF-A0A845LYQ2-F1
#
_cell.length_a   1.000
_cell.length_b   1.000
_cell.length_c   1.000
_cell.angle_alpha   90.00
_cell.angle_beta   90.00
_cell.angle_gamma   90.00
#
_symmetry.space_group_name_H-M   'P 1'
#
loop_
_entity.id
_entity.type
_entity.pdbx_description
1 polymer ?
#
loop_
_entity_poly.entity_id
_entity_poly.type
_entity_poly.pdbx_seq_one_letter_code
_entity_poly.pdbx_strand_id
1 'polypeptide(L)'
;MPKLIFKGVEIEEIKEMSTKLVDTLSGLTNAPRNVFTLECVESAFVYDGEIVKPAPVIEVKWIERGQIVKDQVANAIDQALRAKGYEHVEIIFTELKKGDYYINAKVY
;
A
#
# COMPACT_ATOMS: atom_id res chain seq x y z
N MET A 1 6.21 8.49 4.61
CA MET A 1 6.35 7.21 5.32
C MET A 1 5.04 6.44 5.42
N PRO A 2 4.27 6.34 4.34
CA PRO A 2 3.49 5.14 4.09
C PRO A 2 4.41 4.05 3.55
N LYS A 3 4.37 2.87 4.14
CA LYS A 3 4.96 1.64 3.62
C LYS A 3 3.79 0.82 3.09
N LEU A 4 3.73 0.64 1.77
CA LEU A 4 2.69 -0.14 1.12
C LEU A 4 3.24 -1.53 0.83
N ILE A 5 2.56 -2.55 1.31
CA ILE A 5 2.93 -3.96 1.14
C ILE A 5 1.82 -4.61 0.34
N PHE A 6 2.15 -5.13 -0.84
CA PHE A 6 1.23 -5.70 -1.81
C PHE A 6 1.31 -7.22 -1.72
N LYS A 7 0.19 -7.85 -1.36
CA LYS A 7 0.03 -9.30 -1.34
C LYS A 7 -0.98 -9.70 -2.42
N GLY A 8 -0.68 -10.75 -3.18
CA GLY A 8 -1.57 -11.23 -4.25
C GLY A 8 -1.61 -10.34 -5.50
N VAL A 9 -0.57 -9.54 -5.72
CA VAL A 9 -0.43 -8.65 -6.89
C VAL A 9 0.86 -9.00 -7.62
N GLU A 10 0.83 -9.03 -8.95
CA GLU A 10 2.02 -9.34 -9.74
C GLU A 10 3.03 -8.17 -9.67
N ILE A 11 4.32 -8.49 -9.57
CA ILE A 11 5.38 -7.48 -9.46
C ILE A 11 5.40 -6.51 -10.65
N GLU A 12 5.10 -7.00 -11.86
CA GLU A 12 5.06 -6.17 -13.06
C GLU A 12 3.92 -5.15 -13.02
N GLU A 13 2.75 -5.52 -12.50
CA GLU A 13 1.63 -4.59 -12.34
C GLU A 13 1.95 -3.48 -11.34
N ILE A 14 2.63 -3.83 -10.23
CA ILE A 14 3.12 -2.86 -9.24
C ILE A 14 4.11 -1.90 -9.89
N LYS A 15 5.07 -2.40 -10.67
CA LYS A 15 6.04 -1.56 -11.39
C LYS A 15 5.33 -0.57 -12.31
N GLU A 16 4.36 -1.04 -13.09
CA GLU A 16 3.60 -0.21 -14.02
C GLU A 16 2.79 0.90 -13.33
N MET A 17 2.15 0.62 -12.18
CA MET A 17 1.35 1.62 -11.46
C MET A 17 2.16 2.50 -10.51
N SER A 18 3.38 2.09 -10.14
CA SER A 18 4.17 2.66 -9.04
C SER A 18 4.33 4.18 -9.10
N THR A 19 4.77 4.73 -10.24
CA THR A 19 5.05 6.17 -10.37
C THR A 19 3.81 7.01 -10.12
N LYS A 20 2.71 6.69 -10.81
CA LYS A 20 1.44 7.43 -10.73
C LYS A 20 0.78 7.28 -9.37
N LEU A 21 0.83 6.07 -8.79
CA LEU A 21 0.31 5.82 -7.45
C LEU A 21 1.07 6.67 -6.43
N VAL A 22 2.40 6.66 -6.45
CA VAL A 22 3.23 7.47 -5.54
C VAL A 22 2.99 8.96 -5.73
N ASP A 23 2.82 9.46 -6.96
CA ASP A 23 2.49 10.88 -7.21
C ASP A 23 1.17 11.26 -6.56
N THR A 24 0.15 10.44 -6.76
CA THR A 24 -1.20 10.66 -6.22
C THR A 24 -1.17 10.65 -4.70
N LEU A 25 -0.55 9.63 -4.09
CA LEU A 25 -0.46 9.51 -2.64
C LEU A 25 0.40 10.61 -2.00
N SER A 26 1.47 11.02 -2.67
CA SER A 26 2.31 12.15 -2.23
C SER A 26 1.49 13.43 -2.14
N GLY A 27 0.68 13.74 -3.16
CA GLY A 27 -0.22 14.89 -3.16
C GLY A 27 -1.29 14.82 -2.06
N LEU A 28 -1.96 13.68 -1.91
CA LEU A 28 -3.01 13.50 -0.89
C LEU A 28 -2.50 13.62 0.55
N THR A 29 -1.30 13.11 0.81
CA THR A 29 -0.73 13.06 2.17
C THR A 29 0.18 14.25 2.50
N ASN A 30 0.44 15.12 1.52
CA ASN A 30 1.44 16.18 1.56
C ASN A 30 2.82 15.69 2.04
N ALA A 31 3.19 14.46 1.64
CA ALA A 31 4.46 13.84 1.98
C ALA A 31 5.37 13.73 0.74
N PRO A 32 6.69 13.92 0.87
CA PRO A 32 7.62 13.75 -0.25
C PRO A 32 7.55 12.35 -0.89
N ARG A 33 7.76 12.25 -2.21
CA ARG A 33 7.76 10.96 -2.94
C ARG A 33 8.76 9.95 -2.37
N ASN A 34 9.95 10.40 -1.98
CA ASN A 34 11.03 9.54 -1.50
C ASN A 34 10.76 8.88 -0.13
N VAL A 35 9.69 9.25 0.58
CA VAL A 35 9.32 8.62 1.85
C VAL A 35 8.29 7.50 1.70
N PHE A 36 7.87 7.18 0.47
CA PHE A 36 7.01 6.04 0.16
C PHE A 36 7.85 4.81 -0.20
N THR A 37 7.38 3.63 0.17
CA THR A 37 7.94 2.36 -0.33
C THR A 37 6.80 1.45 -0.77
N LEU A 38 7.03 0.73 -1.85
CA LEU A 38 6.13 -0.27 -2.40
C LEU A 38 6.88 -1.60 -2.34
N GLU A 39 6.36 -2.55 -1.56
CA GLU A 39 6.93 -3.88 -1.37
C GLU A 39 6.00 -4.92 -1.99
N CYS A 40 6.53 -5.78 -2.85
CA CYS A 40 5.79 -6.91 -3.43
C CYS A 40 6.08 -8.17 -2.62
N VAL A 41 5.04 -8.81 -2.08
CA VAL A 41 5.18 -10.06 -1.33
C VAL A 41 4.83 -11.24 -2.22
N GLU A 42 5.86 -11.94 -2.69
CA GLU A 42 5.70 -13.21 -3.41
C GLU A 42 5.33 -14.31 -2.42
N SER A 43 4.08 -14.77 -2.49
CA SER A 43 3.55 -15.81 -1.59
C SER A 43 2.54 -16.68 -2.33
N ALA A 44 2.51 -17.97 -1.99
CA ALA A 44 1.48 -18.88 -2.46
C ALA A 44 0.27 -18.82 -1.52
N PHE A 45 -0.92 -18.73 -2.11
CA PHE A 45 -2.18 -18.78 -1.39
C PHE A 45 -2.83 -20.11 -1.64
N VAL A 46 -3.36 -20.73 -0.58
CA VAL A 46 -3.97 -22.05 -0.64
C VAL A 46 -5.42 -21.94 -0.19
N TYR A 47 -6.32 -22.48 -0.99
CA TYR A 47 -7.73 -22.59 -0.66
C TYR A 47 -8.24 -23.96 -1.16
N ASP A 48 -8.96 -24.68 -0.30
CA ASP A 48 -9.45 -26.04 -0.57
C ASP A 48 -8.39 -27.02 -1.11
N GLY A 49 -7.15 -26.90 -0.59
CA GLY A 49 -6.02 -27.75 -0.96
C GLY A 49 -5.30 -27.37 -2.26
N GLU A 50 -5.80 -26.37 -2.98
CA GLU A 50 -5.23 -25.90 -4.25
C GLU A 50 -4.52 -24.56 -4.10
N ILE A 51 -3.50 -24.34 -4.92
CA ILE A 51 -2.89 -23.01 -5.04
C ILE A 51 -3.84 -22.13 -5.85
N VAL A 52 -4.23 -21.01 -5.26
CA VAL A 52 -5.17 -20.05 -5.86
C VAL A 52 -4.53 -18.68 -6.01
N LYS A 53 -5.06 -17.89 -6.94
CA LYS A 53 -4.77 -16.44 -6.99
C LYS A 53 -5.75 -15.75 -6.03
N PRO A 54 -5.30 -15.16 -4.92
CA PRO A 54 -6.19 -14.49 -3.98
C PRO A 54 -6.62 -13.13 -4.52
N ALA A 55 -7.61 -12.52 -3.87
CA ALA A 55 -7.81 -11.08 -4.02
C ALA A 55 -6.62 -10.30 -3.39
N PRO A 56 -6.21 -9.17 -4.00
CA PRO A 56 -5.19 -8.32 -3.42
C PRO A 56 -5.50 -7.86 -2.00
N VAL A 57 -4.49 -7.94 -1.15
CA VAL A 57 -4.50 -7.33 0.19
C VAL A 57 -3.33 -6.36 0.29
N ILE A 58 -3.64 -5.07 0.48
CA ILE A 58 -2.65 -4.01 0.60
C ILE A 58 -2.56 -3.56 2.05
N GLU A 59 -1.41 -3.78 2.68
CA GLU A 59 -1.15 -3.25 4.00
C GLU A 59 -0.48 -1.88 3.88
N VAL A 60 -0.99 -0.90 4.62
CA VAL A 60 -0.47 0.46 4.66
C VAL A 60 -0.02 0.76 6.09
N LYS A 61 1.29 0.70 6.32
CA LYS A 61 1.89 1.13 7.59
C LYS A 61 2.25 2.60 7.49
N TRP A 62 1.64 3.45 8.32
CA TRP A 62 1.80 4.89 8.19
C TRP A 62 1.66 5.63 9.51
N ILE A 63 2.20 6.86 9.56
CA ILE A 63 1.81 7.83 10.59
C ILE A 63 0.46 8.41 10.19
N GLU A 64 -0.50 8.40 11.12
CA GLU A 64 -1.89 8.88 10.96
C GLU A 64 -1.94 10.37 10.54
N ARG A 65 -2.93 10.74 9.70
CA ARG A 65 -3.10 12.08 9.10
C ARG A 65 -4.57 12.55 9.04
N GLY A 66 -5.44 11.98 9.85
CA GLY A 66 -6.88 12.17 9.80
C GLY A 66 -7.60 11.16 8.90
N GLN A 67 -8.86 10.88 9.25
CA GLN A 67 -9.71 9.92 8.55
C GLN A 67 -9.97 10.31 7.09
N ILE A 68 -10.19 11.59 6.79
CA ILE A 68 -10.45 12.07 5.42
C ILE A 68 -9.27 11.71 4.49
N VAL A 69 -8.02 11.95 4.94
CA VAL A 69 -6.83 11.61 4.17
C VAL A 69 -6.68 10.09 4.04
N LYS A 70 -7.00 9.34 5.11
CA LYS A 70 -6.98 7.87 5.11
C LYS A 70 -7.93 7.30 4.04
N ASP A 71 -9.15 7.80 3.97
CA ASP A 71 -10.17 7.38 3.00
C ASP A 71 -9.75 7.71 1.57
N GLN A 72 -9.17 8.89 1.34
CA GLN A 72 -8.64 9.28 0.03
C GLN A 72 -7.48 8.40 -0.41
N VAL A 73 -6.55 8.06 0.51
CA VAL A 73 -5.44 7.14 0.25
C VAL A 73 -5.96 5.74 -0.09
N ALA A 74 -6.93 5.23 0.68
CA ALA A 74 -7.56 3.94 0.42
C ALA A 74 -8.20 3.91 -0.98
N ASN A 75 -8.99 4.92 -1.31
CA ASN A 75 -9.61 5.03 -2.63
C ASN A 75 -8.60 5.11 -3.78
N ALA A 76 -7.49 5.85 -3.61
CA ALA A 76 -6.45 5.93 -4.63
C ALA A 76 -5.74 4.58 -4.88
N ILE A 77 -5.50 3.80 -3.82
CA ILE A 77 -4.92 2.46 -3.92
C ILE A 77 -5.90 1.50 -4.58
N ASP A 78 -7.17 1.50 -4.17
CA ASP A 78 -8.22 0.67 -4.78
C ASP A 78 -8.31 0.96 -6.29
N GLN A 79 -8.47 2.22 -6.68
CA GLN A 79 -8.57 2.61 -8.09
C GLN A 79 -7.35 2.17 -8.92
N ALA A 80 -6.14 2.23 -8.36
CA ALA A 80 -4.94 1.78 -9.05
C ALA A 80 -4.97 0.27 -9.35
N LEU A 81 -5.49 -0.54 -8.42
CA LEU A 81 -5.65 -1.98 -8.59
C LEU A 81 -6.85 -2.32 -9.48
N ARG A 82 -7.97 -1.61 -9.33
CA ARG A 82 -9.14 -1.77 -10.24
C ARG A 82 -8.75 -1.54 -11.70
N ALA A 83 -7.87 -0.58 -11.97
CA ALA A 83 -7.34 -0.31 -13.31
C ALA A 83 -6.48 -1.44 -13.88
N LYS A 84 -6.03 -2.40 -13.06
CA LYS A 84 -5.34 -3.63 -13.47
C LYS A 84 -6.28 -4.83 -13.65
N GLY A 85 -7.58 -4.66 -13.40
CA GLY A 85 -8.59 -5.70 -13.57
C GLY A 85 -8.95 -6.48 -12.31
N TYR A 86 -8.47 -6.05 -11.13
CA TYR A 86 -8.85 -6.69 -9.87
C TYR A 86 -10.31 -6.38 -9.49
N GLU A 87 -11.12 -7.41 -9.25
CA GLU A 87 -12.55 -7.31 -8.90
C GLU A 87 -12.82 -7.16 -7.40
N HIS A 88 -11.85 -7.47 -6.56
CA HIS A 88 -11.91 -7.29 -5.11
C HIS A 88 -10.55 -6.82 -4.62
N VAL A 89 -10.53 -5.84 -3.72
CA VAL A 89 -9.30 -5.26 -3.16
C VAL A 89 -9.55 -4.97 -1.69
N GLU A 90 -8.65 -5.44 -0.84
CA GLU A 90 -8.67 -5.14 0.59
C GLU A 90 -7.49 -4.25 0.95
N ILE A 91 -7.74 -3.25 1.80
CA ILE A 91 -6.72 -2.28 2.24
C ILE A 91 -6.78 -2.17 3.76
N ILE A 92 -5.66 -2.48 4.40
CA ILE A 92 -5.56 -2.53 5.86
C ILE A 92 -4.54 -1.50 6.32
N PHE A 93 -4.97 -0.52 7.12
CA PHE A 93 -4.08 0.46 7.71
C PHE A 93 -3.55 -0.01 9.05
N THR A 94 -2.24 0.14 9.25
CA THR A 94 -1.61 0.05 10.57
C THR A 94 -1.02 1.41 10.91
N GLU A 95 -1.51 2.03 11.98
CA GLU A 95 -1.02 3.30 12.47
C GLU A 95 0.26 3.10 13.28
N LEU A 96 1.30 3.82 12.88
CA LEU A 96 2.60 3.85 13.53
C LEU A 96 2.63 5.04 14.49
N LYS A 97 3.09 4.81 15.71
CA LYS A 97 3.36 5.89 16.67
C LYS A 97 4.67 6.57 16.29
N LYS A 98 4.67 7.91 16.22
CA LYS A 98 5.88 8.68 15.88
C LYS A 98 7.08 8.32 16.77
N GLY A 99 6.85 8.18 18.08
CA GLY A 99 7.89 7.81 19.06
C GLY A 99 8.54 6.44 18.84
N ASP A 100 7.89 5.55 18.09
CA ASP A 100 8.35 4.19 17.81
C ASP A 100 8.99 4.06 16.42
N TYR A 101 9.00 5.15 15.63
CA TYR A 101 9.53 5.15 14.28
C TYR A 101 10.85 5.94 14.23
N TYR A 102 11.94 5.24 13.89
CA TYR A 102 13.28 5.80 13.86
C TYR A 102 13.84 5.87 12.43
N ILE A 103 14.47 6.99 12.10
CA ILE A 103 15.27 7.18 10.89
C ILE A 103 16.69 7.48 11.32
N ASN A 104 17.66 6.67 10.89
CA ASN A 104 19.08 6.84 11.24
C ASN A 104 19.28 7.01 12.77
N ALA A 105 18.67 6.11 13.55
CA ALA A 105 18.68 6.11 15.02
C ALA A 105 18.07 7.36 15.70
N LYS A 106 17.28 8.17 14.98
CA LYS A 106 16.54 9.33 15.52
C LYS A 106 15.05 9.14 15.37
N VAL A 107 14.28 9.48 16.40
CA VAL A 107 12.81 9.51 16.35
C VAL A 107 12.36 10.45 15.23
N TYR A 108 11.34 10.03 14.50
CA TYR A 108 10.71 10.81 13.44
C TYR A 108 9.86 11.98 13.94
#